data_AF-A0A1I5CPM3-F1
#
_entry.id   AF-A0A1I5CPM3-F1
#
_cell.length_a   1.000
_cell.length_b   1.000
_cell.length_c   1.000
_cell.angle_alpha   90.00
_cell.angle_beta   90.00
_cell.angle_gamma   90.00
#
_symmetry.space_group_name_H-M   'P 1'
#
loop_
_entity.id
_entity.type
_entity.pdbx_description
1 polymer ?
#
loop_
_entity_poly.entity_id
_entity_poly.type
_entity_poly.pdbx_seq_one_letter_code
_entity_poly.pdbx_strand_id
1 'polypeptide(L)'
;MLKLNGKASLSTIAGLGVAAFLVSAPVAMSAQPEIPAGAGISSWVENGAGGRYLLQVQKGAMPQAGKSVVGTVLSDSDCAPDEEGINHCRNEIQLSNGSILTGIDNHRMSVNPCLSPDDRVTVSKFSDGWALILTEEAQASN
;
A
#
# COMPACT_ATOMS: atom_id res chain seq x y z
N MET A 1 -45.73 31.29 -57.87
CA MET A 1 -46.33 30.06 -58.46
C MET A 1 -45.82 28.86 -57.70
N LEU A 2 -46.73 28.16 -57.02
CA LEU A 2 -46.50 27.00 -56.17
C LEU A 2 -46.58 25.73 -57.03
N LYS A 3 -45.61 24.81 -56.93
CA LYS A 3 -45.82 23.38 -57.26
C LYS A 3 -44.93 22.51 -56.36
N LEU A 4 -45.53 22.01 -55.27
CA LEU A 4 -45.11 20.79 -54.59
C LEU A 4 -45.53 19.59 -55.44
N ASN A 5 -44.61 18.64 -55.63
CA ASN A 5 -44.81 17.24 -56.03
C ASN A 5 -43.55 16.51 -55.53
N GLY A 6 -43.54 15.44 -54.74
CA GLY A 6 -44.54 14.56 -54.18
C GLY A 6 -43.83 13.33 -53.62
N LYS A 7 -44.63 12.44 -53.01
CA LYS A 7 -44.35 11.05 -52.57
C LYS A 7 -43.81 10.88 -51.15
N ALA A 8 -44.75 10.53 -50.28
CA ALA A 8 -44.52 9.82 -49.05
C ALA A 8 -43.89 8.44 -49.31
N SER A 9 -42.90 8.08 -48.51
CA SER A 9 -42.51 6.70 -48.25
C SER A 9 -42.43 6.52 -46.74
N LEU A 10 -43.44 5.84 -46.18
CA LEU A 10 -43.31 5.15 -44.90
C LEU A 10 -42.34 3.98 -45.11
N SER A 11 -41.30 3.91 -44.29
CA SER A 11 -40.62 2.65 -43.99
C SER A 11 -40.23 2.66 -42.52
N THR A 12 -41.08 2.00 -41.76
CA THR A 12 -40.80 1.34 -40.49
C THR A 12 -39.49 0.56 -40.58
N ILE A 13 -38.63 0.68 -39.56
CA ILE A 13 -38.12 -0.43 -38.73
C ILE A 13 -37.26 0.19 -37.63
N ALA A 14 -37.73 -0.02 -36.40
CA ALA A 14 -36.98 0.18 -35.18
C ALA A 14 -35.73 -0.72 -35.19
N GLY A 15 -34.57 -0.13 -34.92
CA GLY A 15 -33.31 -0.85 -34.76
C GLY A 15 -32.53 -0.24 -33.60
N LEU A 16 -33.00 -0.48 -32.37
CA LEU A 16 -32.22 -0.29 -31.16
C LEU A 16 -31.08 -1.32 -31.16
N GLY A 17 -29.98 -1.00 -31.83
CA GLY A 17 -28.74 -1.76 -31.77
C GLY A 17 -27.81 -1.20 -30.71
N VAL A 18 -28.18 -1.32 -29.43
CA VAL A 18 -27.23 -1.06 -28.33
C VAL A 18 -26.34 -2.29 -28.23
N ALA A 19 -25.22 -2.30 -28.94
CA ALA A 19 -24.16 -3.28 -28.73
C ALA A 19 -23.53 -3.01 -27.36
N ALA A 20 -23.99 -3.73 -26.33
CA ALA A 20 -23.36 -3.74 -25.02
C ALA A 20 -22.01 -4.45 -25.12
N PHE A 21 -20.94 -3.68 -25.34
CA PHE A 21 -19.58 -4.15 -25.09
C PHE A 21 -19.40 -4.34 -23.58
N LEU A 22 -19.59 -5.56 -23.10
CA LEU A 22 -19.14 -5.97 -21.78
C LEU A 22 -17.62 -6.09 -21.83
N VAL A 23 -16.93 -4.97 -21.57
CA VAL A 23 -15.50 -4.99 -21.25
C VAL A 23 -15.41 -5.54 -19.83
N SER A 24 -15.15 -6.84 -19.69
CA SER A 24 -14.69 -7.42 -18.44
C SER A 24 -13.28 -6.87 -18.18
N ALA A 25 -13.19 -5.83 -17.35
CA ALA A 25 -11.90 -5.38 -16.83
C ALA A 25 -11.26 -6.53 -16.06
N PRO A 26 -9.94 -6.78 -16.21
CA PRO A 26 -9.25 -7.70 -15.33
C PRO A 26 -9.38 -7.17 -13.89
N VAL A 27 -9.89 -7.99 -12.99
CA VAL A 27 -9.84 -7.71 -11.55
C VAL A 27 -8.36 -7.61 -11.20
N ALA A 28 -7.92 -6.42 -10.77
CA ALA A 28 -6.57 -6.23 -10.29
C ALA A 28 -6.47 -7.03 -8.98
N MET A 29 -5.92 -8.24 -9.05
CA MET A 29 -5.44 -8.93 -7.86
C MET A 29 -4.48 -7.95 -7.19
N SER A 30 -4.83 -7.43 -6.02
CA SER A 30 -3.91 -6.65 -5.18
C SER A 30 -2.85 -7.62 -4.70
N ALA A 31 -1.87 -7.91 -5.55
CA ALA A 31 -0.79 -8.80 -5.21
C ALA A 31 0.12 -8.04 -4.25
N GLN A 32 -0.14 -8.23 -2.96
CA GLN A 32 0.75 -7.86 -1.89
C GLN A 32 2.20 -8.22 -2.25
N PRO A 33 3.20 -7.40 -1.88
CA PRO A 33 4.58 -7.75 -2.15
C PRO A 33 4.93 -9.09 -1.49
N GLU A 34 5.82 -9.86 -2.11
CA GLU A 34 6.32 -11.08 -1.52
C GLU A 34 7.04 -10.77 -0.20
N ILE A 35 6.68 -11.51 0.85
CA ILE A 35 7.33 -11.41 2.15
C ILE A 35 8.78 -11.91 1.99
N PRO A 36 9.80 -11.11 2.34
CA PRO A 36 11.16 -11.53 2.10
C PRO A 36 11.54 -12.71 3.02
N ALA A 37 12.33 -13.64 2.49
CA ALA A 37 12.74 -14.83 3.24
C ALA A 37 13.38 -14.48 4.59
N GLY A 38 13.02 -15.24 5.63
CA GLY A 38 13.54 -15.03 6.99
C GLY A 38 12.86 -13.91 7.77
N ALA A 39 11.80 -13.29 7.23
CA ALA A 39 11.04 -12.23 7.89
C ALA A 39 10.45 -12.63 9.26
N GLY A 40 10.23 -13.93 9.47
CA GLY A 40 9.56 -14.44 10.67
C GLY A 40 8.04 -14.24 10.66
N ILE A 41 7.48 -13.81 9.53
CA ILE A 41 6.04 -13.76 9.28
C ILE A 41 5.68 -14.62 8.05
N SER A 42 4.48 -15.18 8.06
CA SER A 42 3.90 -15.97 6.97
C SER A 42 2.79 -15.22 6.21
N SER A 43 2.32 -14.11 6.77
CA SER A 43 1.27 -13.25 6.22
C SER A 43 1.49 -11.79 6.64
N TRP A 44 1.09 -10.83 5.80
CA TRP A 44 1.08 -9.41 6.16
C TRP A 44 0.15 -9.09 7.35
N VAL A 45 -0.80 -9.99 7.67
CA VAL A 45 -1.62 -9.87 8.89
C VAL A 45 -0.76 -9.96 10.17
N GLU A 46 0.38 -10.67 10.13
CA GLU A 46 1.28 -10.82 11.28
C GLU A 46 2.28 -9.66 11.41
N ASN A 47 2.45 -8.85 10.36
CA ASN A 47 3.34 -7.70 10.39
C ASN A 47 2.85 -6.67 11.42
N GLY A 48 3.76 -6.20 12.28
CA GLY A 48 3.45 -5.36 13.44
C GLY A 48 3.27 -6.13 14.76
N ALA A 49 3.16 -7.47 14.72
CA ALA A 49 3.04 -8.27 15.93
C ALA A 49 4.24 -8.05 16.87
N GLY A 50 3.95 -7.77 18.14
CA GLY A 50 4.97 -7.49 19.15
C GLY A 50 5.83 -6.26 18.84
N GLY A 51 5.31 -5.29 18.08
CA GLY A 51 5.99 -4.05 17.74
C GLY A 51 7.13 -4.22 16.71
N ARG A 52 7.09 -5.30 15.93
CA ARG A 52 8.07 -5.62 14.88
C ARG A 52 7.44 -5.44 13.51
N TYR A 53 7.96 -4.50 12.73
CA TYR A 53 7.42 -4.17 11.41
C TYR A 53 8.48 -4.37 10.32
N LEU A 54 8.09 -4.97 9.21
CA LEU A 54 8.84 -4.94 7.96
C LEU A 54 8.32 -3.83 7.07
N LEU A 55 9.17 -2.83 6.85
CA LEU A 55 8.87 -1.68 6.03
C LEU A 55 9.51 -1.84 4.65
N GLN A 56 8.69 -1.78 3.60
CA GLN A 56 9.16 -1.75 2.22
C GLN A 56 9.70 -0.36 1.89
N VAL A 57 11.01 -0.22 1.77
CA VAL A 57 11.66 1.09 1.58
C VAL A 57 11.42 1.59 0.16
N GLN A 58 10.81 2.78 0.04
CA GLN A 58 10.62 3.47 -1.23
C GLN A 58 11.67 4.56 -1.47
N LYS A 59 12.12 5.24 -0.41
CA LYS A 59 13.06 6.35 -0.49
C LYS A 59 13.87 6.49 0.80
N GLY A 60 15.08 7.04 0.68
CA GLY A 60 15.98 7.27 1.81
C GLY A 60 17.06 6.21 1.90
N ALA A 61 18.11 6.49 2.68
CA ALA A 61 19.20 5.56 2.88
C ALA A 61 18.90 4.67 4.09
N MET A 62 18.93 3.35 3.88
CA MET A 62 18.89 2.40 4.99
C MET A 62 20.19 2.49 5.81
N PRO A 63 20.13 2.15 7.11
CA PRO A 63 21.33 1.92 7.91
C PRO A 63 22.28 0.91 7.25
N GLN A 64 23.58 1.04 7.53
CA GLN A 64 24.57 0.04 7.11
C GLN A 64 24.22 -1.34 7.68
N ALA A 65 24.56 -2.40 6.94
CA ALA A 65 24.32 -3.77 7.38
C ALA A 65 24.92 -4.03 8.77
N GLY A 66 24.15 -4.67 9.66
CA GLY A 66 24.55 -4.93 11.05
C GLY A 66 24.53 -3.71 11.97
N LYS A 67 24.03 -2.56 11.50
CA LYS A 67 23.81 -1.36 12.33
C LYS A 67 22.32 -1.04 12.43
N SER A 68 21.96 -0.41 13.53
CA SER A 68 20.64 0.15 13.78
C SER A 68 20.74 1.63 14.13
N VAL A 69 19.68 2.38 13.83
CA VAL A 69 19.59 3.82 14.06
C VAL A 69 18.22 4.12 14.65
N VAL A 70 18.18 4.95 15.69
CA VAL A 70 16.93 5.43 16.28
C VAL A 70 16.25 6.41 15.32
N GLY A 71 14.93 6.38 15.26
CA GLY A 71 14.13 7.36 14.53
C GLY A 71 12.83 7.69 15.25
N THR A 72 12.16 8.70 14.72
CA THR A 72 10.81 9.11 15.10
C THR A 72 9.92 9.01 13.87
N VAL A 73 8.77 8.34 14.00
CA VAL A 73 7.76 8.29 12.94
C VAL A 73 7.12 9.68 12.81
N LEU A 74 7.10 10.22 11.59
CA LEU A 74 6.55 11.54 11.28
C LEU A 74 5.09 11.45 10.83
N SER A 75 4.72 10.38 10.14
CA SER A 75 3.39 10.22 9.55
C SER A 75 3.04 8.76 9.25
N ASP A 76 1.74 8.48 9.23
CA ASP A 76 1.08 7.29 8.70
C ASP A 76 -0.02 7.71 7.71
N SER A 77 0.29 7.70 6.42
CA SER A 77 -0.61 8.18 5.36
C SER A 77 -0.98 7.05 4.40
N ASP A 78 -1.95 7.28 3.51
CA ASP A 78 -2.34 6.31 2.47
C ASP A 78 -2.78 4.92 3.00
N CYS A 79 -3.29 4.86 4.24
CA CYS A 79 -3.62 3.62 4.96
C CYS A 79 -4.92 2.93 4.52
N ALA A 80 -5.48 3.22 3.35
CA ALA A 80 -6.69 2.54 2.90
C ALA A 80 -6.43 1.03 2.75
N PRO A 81 -7.31 0.16 3.26
CA PRO A 81 -7.16 -1.27 3.05
C PRO A 81 -7.48 -1.64 1.60
N ASP A 82 -6.81 -2.66 1.09
CA ASP A 82 -7.14 -3.29 -0.18
C ASP A 82 -8.32 -4.29 -0.06
N GLU A 83 -8.60 -5.01 -1.15
CA GLU A 83 -9.67 -6.01 -1.19
C GLU A 83 -9.45 -7.19 -0.21
N GLU A 84 -8.20 -7.45 0.18
CA GLU A 84 -7.84 -8.46 1.17
C GLU A 84 -7.85 -7.91 2.61
N GLY A 85 -8.17 -6.62 2.79
CA GLY A 85 -8.19 -5.97 4.09
C GLY A 85 -6.78 -5.71 4.65
N ILE A 86 -5.78 -5.58 3.79
CA ILE A 86 -4.42 -5.17 4.14
C ILE A 86 -4.25 -3.68 3.83
N ASN A 87 -3.82 -2.93 4.83
CA ASN A 87 -3.49 -1.53 4.74
C ASN A 87 -2.07 -1.37 4.18
N HIS A 88 -1.87 -0.34 3.36
CA HIS A 88 -0.60 -0.02 2.69
C HIS A 88 -0.06 1.33 3.16
N CYS A 89 0.06 1.50 4.47
CA CYS A 89 0.40 2.77 5.07
C CYS A 89 1.77 3.26 4.60
N ARG A 90 1.82 4.47 4.06
CA ARG A 90 3.06 5.20 3.82
C ARG A 90 3.53 5.83 5.11
N ASN A 91 4.66 5.34 5.60
CA ASN A 91 5.34 5.91 6.75
C ASN A 91 6.55 6.74 6.33
N GLU A 92 6.72 7.87 7.02
CA GLU A 92 7.96 8.65 7.00
C GLU A 92 8.59 8.59 8.38
N ILE A 93 9.88 8.27 8.43
CA ILE A 93 10.64 8.14 9.68
C ILE A 93 11.85 9.06 9.60
N GLN A 94 11.93 10.03 10.51
CA GLN A 94 13.14 10.82 10.69
C GLN A 94 14.14 10.04 11.53
N LEU A 95 15.27 9.69 10.94
CA LEU A 95 16.37 9.04 11.62
C LEU A 95 17.15 10.05 12.47
N SER A 96 17.88 9.58 13.48
CA SER A 96 18.64 10.42 14.41
C SER A 96 19.75 11.26 13.75
N ASN A 97 20.16 10.91 12.53
CA ASN A 97 21.09 11.68 11.70
C ASN A 97 20.39 12.80 10.89
N GLY A 98 19.08 13.00 11.08
CA GLY A 98 18.26 14.00 10.39
C GLY A 98 17.73 13.57 9.01
N SER A 99 18.17 12.42 8.48
CA SER A 99 17.65 11.91 7.20
C SER A 99 16.26 11.29 7.35
N ILE A 100 15.50 11.24 6.25
CA ILE A 100 14.15 10.66 6.22
C ILE A 100 14.18 9.35 5.44
N LEU A 101 13.63 8.31 6.05
CA LEU A 101 13.29 7.04 5.41
C LEU A 101 11.78 7.03 5.13
N THR A 102 11.39 6.77 3.88
CA THR A 102 9.99 6.62 3.48
C THR A 102 9.78 5.19 3.02
N GLY A 103 8.73 4.55 3.51
CA GLY A 103 8.38 3.19 3.09
C GLY A 103 6.90 2.88 3.24
N ILE A 104 6.51 1.70 2.77
CA ILE A 104 5.17 1.15 2.91
C ILE A 104 5.17 0.08 3.98
N ASP A 105 4.32 0.25 4.98
CA ASP A 105 4.00 -0.77 5.98
C ASP A 105 2.74 -1.52 5.53
N ASN A 106 2.97 -2.73 5.02
CA ASN A 106 1.89 -3.62 4.60
C ASN A 106 1.44 -4.42 5.83
N HIS A 107 0.24 -4.15 6.33
CA HIS A 107 -0.25 -4.81 7.53
C HIS A 107 -1.77 -4.72 7.66
N ARG A 108 -2.36 -5.46 8.60
CA ARG A 108 -3.79 -5.33 8.90
C ARG A 108 -3.98 -4.50 10.16
N MET A 109 -4.39 -3.23 10.00
CA MET A 109 -4.59 -2.29 11.11
C MET A 109 -5.61 -2.76 12.17
N SER A 110 -6.58 -3.60 11.78
CA SER A 110 -7.55 -4.18 12.71
C SER A 110 -6.98 -5.29 13.59
N VAL A 111 -5.76 -5.76 13.31
CA VAL A 111 -5.05 -6.80 14.06
C VAL A 111 -3.82 -6.22 14.75
N ASN A 112 -2.96 -5.54 13.99
CA ASN A 112 -1.79 -4.84 14.51
C ASN A 112 -1.88 -3.36 14.09
N PRO A 113 -1.89 -2.40 15.04
CA PRO A 113 -1.96 -0.97 14.71
C PRO A 113 -0.77 -0.52 13.85
N CYS A 114 -0.88 0.64 13.19
CA CYS A 114 0.21 1.16 12.37
C CYS A 114 1.24 1.87 13.26
N LEU A 115 2.45 2.03 12.73
CA LEU A 115 3.43 2.99 13.23
C LEU A 115 2.80 4.38 13.25
N SER A 116 2.56 4.93 14.44
CA SER A 116 1.85 6.19 14.63
C SER A 116 2.82 7.37 14.67
N PRO A 117 2.40 8.59 14.30
CA PRO A 117 3.21 9.79 14.48
C PRO A 117 3.73 9.92 15.91
N ASP A 118 4.96 10.39 16.05
CA ASP A 118 5.73 10.50 17.29
C ASP A 118 6.22 9.18 17.89
N ASP A 119 5.88 8.02 17.32
CA ASP A 119 6.44 6.73 17.75
C ASP A 119 7.96 6.74 17.63
N ARG A 120 8.60 6.31 18.70
CA ARG A 120 10.05 6.12 18.78
C ARG A 120 10.38 4.71 18.35
N VAL A 121 11.26 4.59 17.37
CA VAL A 121 11.60 3.33 16.74
C VAL A 121 13.09 3.14 16.58
N THR A 122 13.50 1.89 16.46
CA THR A 122 14.83 1.53 15.95
C THR A 122 14.68 0.94 14.56
N VAL A 123 15.44 1.50 13.63
CA VAL A 123 15.46 1.11 12.22
C VAL A 123 16.75 0.35 11.92
N SER A 124 16.65 -0.78 11.24
CA SER A 124 17.80 -1.55 10.77
C SER A 124 17.54 -2.10 9.37
N LYS A 125 18.60 -2.35 8.59
CA LYS A 125 18.44 -3.04 7.31
C LYS A 125 18.06 -4.50 7.57
N PHE A 126 16.98 -4.95 6.94
CA PHE A 126 16.58 -6.36 6.96
C PHE A 126 17.14 -7.11 5.75
N SER A 127 16.78 -6.65 4.55
CA SER A 127 17.28 -7.16 3.27
C SER A 127 17.30 -6.03 2.23
N ASP A 128 17.58 -6.34 0.97
CA ASP A 128 17.55 -5.32 -0.09
C ASP A 128 16.11 -4.83 -0.31
N GLY A 129 15.90 -3.53 -0.13
CA GLY A 129 14.58 -2.88 -0.23
C GLY A 129 13.72 -2.97 1.04
N TRP A 130 14.20 -3.59 2.12
CA TRP A 130 13.41 -3.81 3.33
C TRP A 130 14.14 -3.39 4.60
N ALA A 131 13.44 -2.64 5.44
CA ALA A 131 13.90 -2.28 6.77
C ALA A 131 13.10 -3.06 7.83
N LEU A 132 13.78 -3.44 8.91
CA LEU A 132 13.13 -3.89 10.14
C LEU A 132 13.01 -2.70 11.08
N ILE A 133 11.78 -2.43 11.51
CA ILE A 133 11.42 -1.38 12.47
C ILE A 133 10.99 -2.05 13.76
N LEU A 134 11.55 -1.60 14.88
CA LEU A 134 11.17 -2.04 16.22
C LEU A 134 10.68 -0.84 17.02
N THR A 135 9.47 -0.92 17.59
CA THR A 135 9.00 0.09 18.56
C THR A 135 9.76 -0.03 19.86
N GLU A 136 9.83 1.04 20.67
CA GLU A 136 10.50 1.01 21.98
C GLU A 136 10.03 -0.15 22.87
N GLU A 137 8.73 -0.47 22.86
CA GLU A 137 8.14 -1.59 23.61
C GLU A 137 8.71 -2.95 23.17
N ALA A 138 8.89 -3.15 21.87
CA ALA A 138 9.47 -4.36 21.29
C ALA A 138 10.96 -4.53 21.67
N GLN A 139 11.67 -3.41 21.85
CA GLN A 139 13.06 -3.42 22.28
C GLN A 139 13.22 -3.79 23.75
N ALA A 140 12.32 -3.32 24.62
CA ALA A 140 12.36 -3.63 26.04
C ALA A 140 12.08 -5.11 26.38
N SER A 141 11.58 -5.87 25.40
CA SER A 141 11.19 -7.28 25.54
C SER A 141 12.23 -8.27 24.99
N ASN A 142 13.38 -7.80 24.48
CA ASN A 142 14.52 -8.61 24.03
C ASN A 142 15.76 -8.38 24.91
#